data_AF-A0A7J2L4L8-F1
#
_entry.id   AF-A0A7J2L4L8-F1
#
_cell.length_a   1.000
_cell.length_b   1.000
_cell.length_c   1.000
_cell.angle_alpha   90.00
_cell.angle_beta   90.00
_cell.angle_gamma   90.00
#
_symmetry.space_group_name_H-M   'P 1'
#
loop_
_entity.id
_entity.type
_entity.pdbx_description
1 polymer ?
#
loop_
_entity_poly.entity_id
_entity_poly.type
_entity_poly.pdbx_seq_one_letter_code
_entity_poly.pdbx_strand_id
1 'polypeptide(L)'
;MALRVLLLLPCNSGAAVGDYFRGQFWRVANNRRRKLGVEITLGAIDCIPVFARGEDDAVVLETEMHRVFGYDVFPSMDRLKGKLGRLARAIANGLMRIEKNFDKIYILLNVKAYAIATELAINNFLPKHVKQKIVFRYVPGNPPQFTKLIVTTIEEIARIANTENS
;
A
#
# COMPACT_ATOMS: atom_id res chain seq x y z
N MET A 1 -16.18 13.96 -12.16
CA MET A 1 -16.20 13.04 -11.00
C MET A 1 -14.96 13.33 -10.17
N ALA A 2 -15.03 13.27 -8.84
CA ALA A 2 -13.86 13.46 -8.00
C ALA A 2 -12.83 12.34 -8.24
N LEU A 3 -11.55 12.68 -8.27
CA LEU A 3 -10.43 11.76 -8.46
C LEU A 3 -10.38 10.73 -7.32
N ARG A 4 -10.52 9.43 -7.63
CA ARG A 4 -10.47 8.35 -6.63
C ARG A 4 -9.04 7.83 -6.50
N VAL A 5 -8.39 8.14 -5.39
CA VAL A 5 -6.98 7.80 -5.16
C VAL A 5 -6.83 6.78 -4.05
N LEU A 6 -6.01 5.76 -4.30
CA LEU A 6 -5.52 4.83 -3.29
C LEU A 6 -4.06 5.13 -2.95
N LEU A 7 -3.74 5.11 -1.66
CA LEU A 7 -2.38 5.13 -1.16
C LEU A 7 -2.09 3.85 -0.36
N LEU A 8 -1.25 2.99 -0.94
CA LEU A 8 -0.74 1.77 -0.32
C LEU A 8 0.55 2.06 0.45
N LEU A 9 0.55 1.64 1.72
CA LEU A 9 1.66 1.72 2.66
C LEU A 9 2.16 0.31 3.02
N PRO A 10 3.33 0.15 3.64
CA PRO A 10 3.67 -1.12 4.28
C PRO A 10 2.69 -1.40 5.43
N CYS A 11 2.43 -2.68 5.69
CA CYS A 11 1.78 -3.10 6.92
C CYS A 11 2.62 -2.73 8.17
N ASN A 12 2.01 -2.87 9.36
CA ASN A 12 2.68 -2.63 10.63
C ASN A 12 2.12 -3.54 11.73
N SER A 13 2.74 -3.55 12.91
CA SER A 13 2.35 -4.39 14.05
C SER A 13 0.93 -4.14 14.57
N GLY A 14 0.27 -3.05 14.16
CA GLY A 14 -1.16 -2.82 14.36
C GLY A 14 -2.05 -3.92 13.75
N ALA A 15 -1.53 -4.73 12.82
CA ALA A 15 -2.18 -5.95 12.34
C ALA A 15 -2.61 -6.88 13.48
N ALA A 16 -1.83 -6.98 14.56
CA ALA A 16 -2.12 -7.84 15.70
C ALA A 16 -3.51 -7.59 16.31
N VAL A 17 -3.98 -6.35 16.21
CA VAL A 17 -5.26 -5.87 16.73
C VAL A 17 -6.21 -5.40 15.62
N GLY A 18 -5.87 -5.68 14.36
CA GLY A 18 -6.69 -5.32 13.19
C GLY A 18 -6.80 -3.81 12.95
N ASP A 19 -5.78 -3.03 13.34
CA ASP A 19 -5.78 -1.58 13.23
C ASP A 19 -4.40 -1.02 12.87
N TYR A 20 -4.15 -0.83 11.57
CA TYR A 20 -2.92 -0.23 11.07
C TYR A 20 -2.75 1.23 11.48
N PHE A 21 -3.80 1.96 11.88
CA PHE A 21 -3.69 3.34 12.34
C PHE A 21 -2.99 3.48 13.70
N ARG A 22 -2.60 2.36 14.33
CA ARG A 22 -1.67 2.39 15.45
C ARG A 22 -0.23 2.66 15.01
N GLY A 23 0.12 2.33 13.77
CA GLY A 23 1.43 2.56 13.19
C GLY A 23 1.70 4.03 12.86
N GLN A 24 2.92 4.50 13.10
CA GLN A 24 3.32 5.90 12.88
C GLN A 24 3.05 6.39 11.46
N PHE A 25 3.44 5.63 10.43
CA PHE A 25 3.27 6.04 9.03
C PHE A 25 1.80 6.16 8.62
N TRP A 26 0.97 5.25 9.10
CA TRP A 26 -0.48 5.27 8.86
C TRP A 26 -1.16 6.45 9.56
N ARG A 27 -0.75 6.76 10.80
CA ARG A 27 -1.21 7.97 11.50
C ARG A 27 -0.85 9.23 10.75
N VAL A 28 0.40 9.32 10.28
CA VAL A 28 0.86 10.47 9.49
C VAL A 28 0.02 10.63 8.23
N ALA A 29 -0.18 9.55 7.47
CA ALA A 29 -0.99 9.57 6.26
C ALA A 29 -2.43 10.00 6.55
N ASN A 30 -3.07 9.37 7.54
CA ASN A 30 -4.46 9.66 7.92
C ASN A 30 -4.65 11.10 8.38
N ASN A 31 -3.77 11.59 9.25
CA ASN A 31 -3.82 12.96 9.74
C ASN A 31 -3.61 13.96 8.60
N ARG A 32 -2.68 13.67 7.69
CA ARG A 32 -2.37 14.57 6.58
C ARG A 32 -3.51 14.66 5.57
N ARG A 33 -4.08 13.53 5.12
CA ARG A 33 -5.22 13.55 4.19
C ARG A 33 -6.42 14.31 4.77
N ARG A 34 -6.72 14.11 6.07
CA ARG A 34 -7.79 14.80 6.79
C ARG A 34 -7.53 16.31 6.88
N LYS A 35 -6.31 16.71 7.24
CA LYS A 35 -5.93 18.13 7.34
C LYS A 35 -6.08 18.86 6.00
N LEU A 36 -5.82 18.18 4.88
CA LEU A 36 -5.97 18.75 3.54
C LEU A 36 -7.39 18.61 2.97
N GLY A 37 -8.30 17.90 3.66
CA GLY A 37 -9.66 17.68 3.18
C GLY A 37 -9.74 16.85 1.90
N VAL A 38 -8.75 15.97 1.65
CA VAL A 38 -8.68 15.16 0.43
C VAL A 38 -9.12 13.73 0.67
N GLU A 39 -9.93 13.22 -0.25
CA GLU A 39 -10.40 11.85 -0.23
C GLU A 39 -9.33 10.93 -0.83
N ILE A 40 -8.60 10.24 0.06
CA ILE A 40 -7.59 9.24 -0.31
C ILE A 40 -7.93 7.99 0.46
N THR A 41 -8.24 6.87 -0.20
CA THR A 41 -8.34 5.57 0.48
C THR A 41 -6.95 5.11 0.89
N LEU A 42 -6.83 4.58 2.12
CA LEU A 42 -5.58 3.98 2.58
C LEU A 42 -5.66 2.44 2.48
N GLY A 43 -4.51 1.82 2.21
CA GLY A 43 -4.38 0.37 2.21
C GLY A 43 -2.95 -0.08 2.50
N ALA A 44 -2.77 -1.37 2.68
CA ALA A 44 -1.49 -2.02 2.93
C ALA A 44 -1.11 -2.94 1.77
N ILE A 45 0.19 -3.02 1.49
CA ILE A 45 0.79 -4.28 1.04
C ILE A 45 1.10 -5.10 2.29
N ASP A 46 0.48 -6.28 2.42
CA ASP A 46 0.64 -7.17 3.57
C ASP A 46 0.82 -8.62 3.13
N CYS A 47 1.77 -9.30 3.75
CA CYS A 47 2.04 -10.72 3.54
C CYS A 47 1.23 -11.65 4.46
N ILE A 48 0.57 -11.13 5.50
CA ILE A 48 -0.26 -11.91 6.43
C ILE A 48 -1.39 -12.65 5.69
N PRO A 49 -2.22 -12.01 4.83
CA PRO A 49 -3.26 -12.74 4.11
C PRO A 49 -2.69 -13.92 3.32
N VAL A 50 -1.53 -13.74 2.69
CA VAL A 50 -0.90 -14.77 1.85
C VAL A 50 -0.34 -15.93 2.66
N PHE A 51 0.42 -15.66 3.72
CA PHE A 51 1.20 -16.69 4.41
C PHE A 51 0.59 -17.21 5.69
N ALA A 52 -0.26 -16.42 6.35
CA ALA A 52 -0.98 -16.84 7.55
C ALA A 52 -2.42 -17.27 7.26
N ARG A 53 -3.08 -16.67 6.27
CA ARG A 53 -4.47 -17.01 5.90
C ARG A 53 -4.58 -17.88 4.64
N GLY A 54 -3.50 -17.97 3.84
CA GLY A 54 -3.49 -18.76 2.61
C GLY A 54 -4.23 -18.11 1.44
N GLU A 55 -4.52 -16.82 1.52
CA GLU A 55 -5.19 -16.04 0.48
C GLU A 55 -4.25 -15.78 -0.71
N ASP A 56 -4.81 -15.48 -1.88
CA ASP A 56 -4.08 -15.08 -3.09
C ASP A 56 -4.24 -13.59 -3.38
N ASP A 57 -4.24 -12.79 -2.32
CA ASP A 57 -4.38 -11.35 -2.34
C ASP A 57 -3.56 -10.73 -1.21
N ALA A 58 -2.63 -9.84 -1.54
CA ALA A 58 -1.74 -9.17 -0.59
C ALA A 58 -2.08 -7.68 -0.37
N VAL A 59 -3.21 -7.21 -0.91
CA VAL A 59 -3.69 -5.84 -0.72
C VAL A 59 -4.80 -5.84 0.31
N VAL A 60 -4.62 -5.06 1.38
CA VAL A 60 -5.60 -4.92 2.48
C VAL A 60 -6.01 -3.45 2.58
N LEU A 61 -7.25 -3.13 2.23
CA LEU A 61 -7.75 -1.76 2.38
C LEU A 61 -7.99 -1.40 3.86
N GLU A 62 -8.11 -0.11 4.16
CA GLU A 62 -8.39 0.37 5.52
C GLU A 62 -9.72 -0.16 6.10
N THR A 63 -10.64 -0.58 5.24
CA THR A 63 -11.90 -1.24 5.60
C THR A 63 -11.79 -2.77 5.76
N GLU A 64 -10.65 -3.35 5.38
CA GLU A 64 -10.42 -4.79 5.32
C GLU A 64 -9.44 -5.29 6.40
N MET A 65 -9.06 -4.45 7.37
CA MET A 65 -8.02 -4.77 8.36
C MET A 65 -8.35 -5.99 9.25
N HIS A 66 -9.62 -6.39 9.33
CA HIS A 66 -10.04 -7.62 10.00
C HIS A 66 -9.36 -8.88 9.44
N ARG A 67 -8.96 -8.87 8.15
CA ARG A 67 -8.25 -10.00 7.48
C ARG A 67 -6.91 -10.33 8.14
N VAL A 68 -6.27 -9.33 8.75
CA VAL A 68 -4.94 -9.47 9.37
C VAL A 68 -4.97 -9.57 10.89
N PHE A 69 -6.15 -9.46 11.50
CA PHE A 69 -6.32 -9.52 12.96
C PHE A 69 -5.68 -10.78 13.57
N GLY A 70 -4.96 -10.58 14.67
CA GLY A 70 -4.30 -11.65 15.43
C GLY A 70 -2.89 -12.02 14.95
N TYR A 71 -2.33 -11.32 13.97
CA TYR A 71 -0.98 -11.59 13.45
C TYR A 71 -0.06 -10.38 13.56
N ASP A 72 1.19 -10.63 13.96
CA ASP A 72 2.29 -9.66 13.88
C ASP A 72 3.48 -10.32 13.17
N VAL A 73 3.53 -10.14 11.85
CA VAL A 73 4.56 -10.79 11.00
C VAL A 73 5.36 -9.72 10.29
N PHE A 74 6.62 -9.58 10.69
CA PHE A 74 7.54 -8.70 9.98
C PHE A 74 8.04 -9.35 8.67
N PRO A 75 7.92 -8.67 7.51
CA PRO A 75 8.28 -9.20 6.20
C PRO A 75 9.78 -9.06 5.92
N SER A 76 10.63 -9.78 6.65
CA SER A 76 12.08 -9.78 6.38
C SER A 76 12.43 -10.55 5.11
N MET A 77 13.57 -10.21 4.50
CA MET A 77 14.10 -10.95 3.33
C MET A 77 14.30 -12.43 3.64
N ASP A 78 14.78 -12.77 4.84
CA ASP A 78 15.00 -14.16 5.24
C ASP A 78 13.69 -14.93 5.36
N ARG A 79 12.66 -14.33 5.95
CA ARG A 79 11.32 -14.93 6.06
C ARG A 79 10.66 -15.15 4.70
N LEU A 80 10.94 -14.27 3.75
CA LEU A 80 10.37 -14.28 2.40
C LEU A 80 11.27 -14.93 1.35
N LYS A 81 12.42 -15.49 1.75
CA LYS A 81 13.30 -16.24 0.86
C LYS A 81 12.54 -17.41 0.22
N GLY A 82 12.58 -17.50 -1.11
CA GLY A 82 11.81 -18.49 -1.88
C GLY A 82 10.29 -18.23 -1.96
N LYS A 83 9.75 -17.24 -1.24
CA LYS A 83 8.32 -16.90 -1.20
C LYS A 83 7.97 -15.61 -1.94
N LEU A 84 8.97 -14.83 -2.37
CA LEU A 84 8.78 -13.56 -3.08
C LEU A 84 7.90 -13.68 -4.32
N GLY A 85 8.04 -14.74 -5.12
CA GLY A 85 7.21 -14.94 -6.31
C GLY A 85 5.74 -15.17 -5.99
N ARG A 86 5.45 -15.88 -4.89
CA ARG A 86 4.06 -16.04 -4.40
C ARG A 86 3.50 -14.71 -3.90
N LEU A 87 4.27 -13.95 -3.14
CA LEU A 87 3.85 -12.63 -2.68
C LEU A 87 3.63 -11.67 -3.86
N ALA A 88 4.50 -11.68 -4.87
CA ALA A 88 4.36 -10.85 -6.06
C ALA A 88 3.07 -11.14 -6.84
N ARG A 89 2.70 -12.41 -7.00
CA ARG A 89 1.41 -12.80 -7.61
C ARG A 89 0.23 -12.31 -6.79
N ALA A 90 0.26 -12.52 -5.47
CA ALA A 90 -0.81 -12.06 -4.59
C ALA A 90 -0.93 -10.53 -4.56
N ILE A 91 0.17 -9.78 -4.65
CA ILE A 91 0.14 -8.31 -4.82
C ILE A 91 -0.53 -7.95 -6.14
N ALA A 92 -0.17 -8.61 -7.24
CA ALA A 92 -0.77 -8.35 -8.54
C ALA A 92 -2.28 -8.64 -8.54
N ASN A 93 -2.70 -9.76 -7.96
CA ASN A 93 -4.10 -10.14 -7.82
C ASN A 93 -4.88 -9.13 -6.97
N GLY A 94 -4.32 -8.71 -5.85
CA GLY A 94 -4.90 -7.66 -5.03
C GLY A 94 -5.09 -6.36 -5.79
N LEU A 95 -4.06 -5.90 -6.50
CA LEU A 95 -4.13 -4.70 -7.33
C LEU A 95 -5.18 -4.84 -8.45
N MET A 96 -5.25 -5.98 -9.13
CA MET A 96 -6.28 -6.23 -10.16
C MET A 96 -7.69 -6.27 -9.58
N ARG A 97 -7.87 -6.79 -8.35
CA ARG A 97 -9.18 -6.81 -7.66
C ARG A 97 -9.72 -5.40 -7.43
N ILE A 98 -8.85 -4.47 -7.04
CA ILE A 98 -9.26 -3.14 -6.60
C ILE A 98 -9.16 -2.05 -7.69
N GLU A 99 -8.46 -2.30 -8.81
CA GLU A 99 -8.09 -1.27 -9.77
C GLU A 99 -9.27 -0.47 -10.33
N LYS A 100 -10.44 -1.09 -10.53
CA LYS A 100 -11.62 -0.43 -11.10
C LYS A 100 -12.19 0.68 -10.20
N ASN A 101 -11.88 0.61 -8.92
CA ASN A 101 -12.37 1.56 -7.92
C ASN A 101 -11.50 2.82 -7.83
N PHE A 102 -10.31 2.81 -8.46
CA PHE A 102 -9.32 3.86 -8.33
C PHE A 102 -8.81 4.34 -9.69
N ASP A 103 -8.66 5.65 -9.82
CA ASP A 103 -8.11 6.30 -11.00
C ASP A 103 -6.57 6.34 -10.91
N LYS A 104 -6.04 6.48 -9.69
CA LYS A 104 -4.61 6.39 -9.37
C LYS A 104 -4.33 5.58 -8.12
N ILE A 105 -3.23 4.83 -8.15
CA ILE A 105 -2.74 3.99 -7.04
C ILE A 105 -1.29 4.39 -6.74
N TYR A 106 -1.06 5.00 -5.59
CA TYR A 106 0.27 5.29 -5.09
C TYR A 106 0.71 4.15 -4.18
N ILE A 107 1.90 3.61 -4.40
CA ILE A 107 2.48 2.55 -3.56
C ILE A 107 3.79 3.07 -2.98
N LEU A 108 3.79 3.32 -1.67
CA LEU A 108 4.95 3.81 -0.94
C LEU A 108 5.44 2.72 0.00
N LEU A 109 6.68 2.26 -0.18
CA LEU A 109 7.26 1.21 0.65
C LEU A 109 8.60 1.65 1.24
N ASN A 110 8.92 1.12 2.42
CA ASN A 110 10.24 1.24 3.04
C ASN A 110 10.86 -0.10 3.45
N VAL A 111 10.13 -1.20 3.25
CA VAL A 111 10.60 -2.56 3.51
C VAL A 111 11.06 -3.23 2.23
N LYS A 112 12.33 -3.63 2.17
CA LYS A 112 12.98 -4.18 0.97
C LYS A 112 12.23 -5.36 0.37
N ALA A 113 11.75 -6.30 1.19
CA ALA A 113 11.07 -7.49 0.68
C ALA A 113 9.74 -7.16 -0.03
N TYR A 114 8.99 -6.20 0.51
CA TYR A 114 7.79 -5.67 -0.15
C TYR A 114 8.15 -4.93 -1.43
N ALA A 115 9.17 -4.08 -1.42
CA ALA A 115 9.59 -3.37 -2.62
C ALA A 115 9.92 -4.33 -3.77
N ILE A 116 10.74 -5.35 -3.50
CA ILE A 116 11.10 -6.37 -4.50
C ILE A 116 9.86 -7.13 -4.99
N ALA A 117 8.99 -7.58 -4.07
CA ALA A 117 7.78 -8.31 -4.46
C ALA A 117 6.81 -7.44 -5.28
N THR A 118 6.68 -6.16 -4.95
CA THR A 118 5.87 -5.18 -5.69
C THR A 118 6.46 -4.90 -7.07
N GLU A 119 7.78 -4.74 -7.20
CA GLU A 119 8.44 -4.58 -8.50
C GLU A 119 8.20 -5.81 -9.39
N LEU A 120 8.33 -7.02 -8.83
CA LEU A 120 8.02 -8.26 -9.53
C LEU A 120 6.54 -8.33 -9.94
N ALA A 121 5.63 -7.91 -9.06
CA ALA A 121 4.18 -7.82 -9.33
C ALA A 121 3.90 -6.92 -10.53
N ILE A 122 4.42 -5.69 -10.46
CA ILE A 122 4.25 -4.68 -11.51
C ILE A 122 4.84 -5.21 -12.80
N ASN A 123 6.11 -5.61 -12.84
CA ASN A 123 6.77 -5.91 -14.10
C ASN A 123 6.20 -7.17 -14.79
N ASN A 124 5.91 -8.22 -14.04
CA ASN A 124 5.66 -9.55 -14.63
C ASN A 124 4.19 -9.96 -14.67
N PHE A 125 3.34 -9.44 -13.80
CA PHE A 125 1.99 -9.98 -13.61
C PHE A 125 0.89 -8.96 -13.93
N LEU A 126 1.16 -7.66 -13.80
CA LEU A 126 0.13 -6.64 -14.08
C LEU A 126 -0.04 -6.35 -15.57
N PRO A 127 -1.29 -6.23 -16.06
CA PRO A 127 -1.56 -5.76 -17.41
C PRO A 127 -1.25 -4.25 -17.54
N LYS A 128 -1.02 -3.80 -18.78
CA LYS A 128 -0.60 -2.42 -19.08
C LYS A 128 -1.54 -1.34 -18.51
N HIS A 129 -2.86 -1.55 -18.58
CA HIS A 129 -3.83 -0.58 -18.11
C HIS A 129 -3.77 -0.37 -16.58
N VAL A 130 -3.52 -1.43 -15.79
CA VAL A 130 -3.33 -1.32 -14.34
C VAL A 130 -1.99 -0.64 -14.04
N LYS A 131 -0.91 -1.02 -14.74
CA LYS A 131 0.42 -0.41 -14.60
C LYS A 131 0.38 1.12 -14.72
N GLN A 132 -0.38 1.64 -15.67
CA GLN A 132 -0.50 3.09 -15.92
C GLN A 132 -1.19 3.87 -14.79
N LYS A 133 -1.93 3.19 -13.91
CA LYS A 133 -2.53 3.79 -12.72
C LYS A 133 -1.53 3.89 -11.55
N ILE A 134 -0.44 3.13 -11.59
CA ILE A 134 0.46 2.96 -10.44
C ILE A 134 1.60 3.98 -10.45
N VAL A 135 1.81 4.61 -9.29
CA VAL A 135 3.03 5.35 -8.96
C VAL A 135 3.71 4.64 -7.81
N PHE A 136 4.83 3.96 -8.09
CA PHE A 136 5.59 3.21 -7.09
C PHE A 136 6.82 4.00 -6.62
N ARG A 137 7.01 4.12 -5.31
CA ARG A 137 8.16 4.79 -4.69
C ARG A 137 8.68 3.97 -3.50
N TYR A 138 9.99 3.74 -3.46
CA TYR A 138 10.64 2.99 -2.38
C TYR A 138 11.73 3.83 -1.71
N VAL A 139 11.73 3.85 -0.37
CA VAL A 139 12.77 4.50 0.45
C VAL A 139 13.31 3.49 1.46
N PRO A 140 14.53 2.96 1.28
CA PRO A 140 15.06 1.91 2.15
C PRO A 140 15.30 2.39 3.59
N GLY A 141 14.65 1.76 4.57
CA GLY A 141 15.10 1.76 5.97
C GLY A 141 15.26 3.12 6.67
N ASN A 142 14.67 4.20 6.14
CA ASN A 142 14.83 5.55 6.67
C ASN A 142 13.47 6.15 7.08
N PRO A 143 13.07 6.03 8.36
CA PRO A 143 11.74 6.48 8.81
C PRO A 143 11.48 7.98 8.59
N PRO A 144 12.42 8.91 8.85
CA PRO A 144 12.21 10.33 8.55
C PRO A 144 11.98 10.61 7.06
N GLN A 145 12.80 10.03 6.17
CA GLN A 145 12.63 10.22 4.72
C GLN A 145 11.33 9.59 4.22
N PHE A 146 10.95 8.42 4.75
CA PHE A 146 9.69 7.78 4.38
C PHE A 146 8.48 8.58 4.87
N THR A 147 8.54 9.16 6.07
CA THR A 147 7.53 10.09 6.57
C THR A 147 7.40 11.31 5.66
N LYS A 148 8.53 11.91 5.26
CA LYS A 148 8.56 13.01 4.30
C LYS A 148 7.90 12.61 2.98
N LEU A 149 8.24 11.43 2.45
CA LEU A 149 7.64 10.90 1.22
C LEU A 149 6.13 10.76 1.30
N ILE A 150 5.59 10.24 2.41
CA ILE A 150 4.14 10.13 2.62
C ILE A 150 3.49 11.51 2.57
N VAL A 151 4.04 12.47 3.31
CA VAL A 151 3.50 13.84 3.38
C VAL A 151 3.52 14.50 2.01
N THR A 152 4.67 14.49 1.32
CA THR A 152 4.82 15.14 0.01
C THR A 152 3.94 14.48 -1.06
N THR A 153 3.74 13.16 -0.99
CA THR A 153 2.84 12.44 -1.91
C THR A 153 1.39 12.83 -1.68
N ILE A 154 0.94 12.96 -0.43
CA ILE A 154 -0.43 13.41 -0.13
C ILE A 154 -0.64 14.87 -0.55
N GLU A 155 0.36 15.74 -0.38
CA GLU A 155 0.33 17.12 -0.88
C GLU A 155 0.30 17.21 -2.41
N GLU A 156 1.00 16.31 -3.10
CA GLU A 156 0.94 16.16 -4.56
C GLU A 156 -0.47 15.76 -5.01
N ILE A 157 -1.06 14.73 -4.40
CA ILE A 157 -2.43 14.28 -4.69
C ILE A 157 -3.43 15.42 -4.47
N ALA A 158 -3.30 16.16 -3.37
CA ALA A 158 -4.17 17.29 -3.07
C ALA A 158 -4.11 18.40 -4.12
N ARG A 159 -2.92 18.71 -4.63
CA ARG A 159 -2.75 19.69 -5.69
C ARG A 159 -3.45 19.25 -6.97
N ILE A 160 -3.28 17.98 -7.38
CA ILE A 160 -3.92 17.41 -8.58
C ILE A 160 -5.45 17.49 -8.44
N ALA A 161 -5.99 17.04 -7.30
CA ALA A 161 -7.43 17.06 -7.05
C ALA A 161 -8.03 18.48 -7.10
N ASN A 162 -7.30 19.50 -6.65
CA ASN A 162 -7.77 20.89 -6.71
C ASN A 162 -7.75 21.45 -8.14
N THR A 163 -6.77 21.07 -8.97
CA THR A 163 -6.68 21.52 -10.36
C THR A 163 -7.78 20.92 -11.24
N GLU A 164 -8.21 19.67 -10.98
CA GLU A 164 -9.29 19.02 -11.75
C GLU A 164 -10.70 19.54 -11.40
N ASN A 165 -10.83 20.27 -10.29
CA ASN A 165 -12.09 20.86 -9.83
C ASN A 165 -12.19 22.38 -10.10
N SER A 166 -11.15 22.99 -10.68
CA SER A 166 -11.11 24.40 -11.08
C SER A 166 -11.44 24.54 -12.56
#